data_AF-A0A927QX18-F1
#
_entry.id   AF-A0A927QX18-F1
#
_cell.length_a   1.000
_cell.length_b   1.000
_cell.length_c   1.000
_cell.angle_alpha   90.00
_cell.angle_beta   90.00
_cell.angle_gamma   90.00
#
_symmetry.space_group_name_H-M   'P 1'
#
loop_
_entity.id
_entity.type
_entity.pdbx_description
1 polymer ?
#
loop_
_entity_poly.entity_id
_entity_poly.type
_entity_poly.pdbx_seq_one_letter_code
_entity_poly.pdbx_strand_id
1 'polypeptide(L)'
;MFMWFKRKSNITFEDQLQELDKVGIKLIENIPQDILLQDITKDKYEEKPYILLLISLGSETYLSDGGFSHISNDIWYLDTECIEDHGDYIRIIERICELVKTDIQ
;
A
#
# COMPACT_ATOMS: atom_id res chain seq x y z
N MET A 1 17.69 -5.42 29.69
CA MET A 1 16.28 -5.84 29.57
C MET A 1 15.43 -4.58 29.69
N PHE A 2 15.16 -3.89 28.57
CA PHE A 2 14.31 -2.70 28.56
C PHE A 2 12.98 -3.09 27.93
N MET A 3 11.96 -3.28 28.76
CA MET A 3 10.58 -3.36 28.29
C MET A 3 10.17 -1.96 27.86
N TRP A 4 10.33 -1.68 26.56
CA TRP A 4 9.72 -0.53 25.93
C TRP A 4 8.22 -0.83 25.92
N PHE A 5 7.46 -0.23 26.83
CA PHE A 5 6.01 -0.26 26.78
C PHE A 5 5.61 0.29 25.41
N LYS A 6 5.26 -0.59 24.47
CA LYS A 6 4.62 -0.20 23.22
C LYS A 6 3.39 0.61 23.61
N ARG A 7 3.43 1.93 23.43
CA ARG A 7 2.23 2.77 23.47
C ARG A 7 1.27 2.13 22.48
N LYS A 8 0.17 1.53 22.98
CA LYS A 8 -0.92 1.13 22.11
C LYS A 8 -1.38 2.42 21.44
N SER A 9 -1.21 2.50 20.13
CA SER A 9 -1.67 3.67 19.41
C SER A 9 -3.20 3.64 19.45
N ASN A 10 -3.84 4.74 19.81
CA ASN A 10 -5.31 4.84 19.84
C ASN A 10 -5.90 5.19 18.47
N ILE A 11 -5.15 4.99 17.38
CA ILE A 11 -5.57 5.38 16.04
C ILE A 11 -6.21 4.16 15.38
N THR A 12 -7.50 4.23 15.16
CA THR A 12 -8.28 3.15 14.54
C THR A 12 -7.89 2.96 13.07
N PHE A 13 -8.21 1.80 12.49
CA PHE A 13 -8.02 1.58 11.06
C PHE A 13 -8.74 2.63 10.18
N GLU A 14 -9.98 2.97 10.54
CA GLU A 14 -10.79 3.96 9.83
C GLU A 14 -10.19 5.37 9.91
N ASP A 15 -9.71 5.77 11.09
CA ASP A 15 -9.05 7.08 11.27
C ASP A 15 -7.78 7.15 10.40
N GLN A 16 -7.01 6.07 10.32
CA GLN A 16 -5.82 6.02 9.48
C GLN A 16 -6.17 6.22 8.01
N LEU A 17 -7.18 5.52 7.49
CA LEU A 17 -7.64 5.68 6.10
C LEU A 17 -8.12 7.11 5.84
N GLN A 18 -8.90 7.68 6.75
CA GLN A 18 -9.40 9.04 6.62
C GLN A 18 -8.26 10.08 6.60
N GLU A 19 -7.26 9.92 7.47
CA GLU A 19 -6.11 10.84 7.49
C GLU A 19 -5.23 10.70 6.23
N LEU A 20 -5.04 9.48 5.72
CA LEU A 20 -4.32 9.27 4.46
C LEU A 20 -5.05 9.88 3.27
N ASP A 21 -6.38 9.75 3.22
CA ASP A 21 -7.20 10.35 2.17
C ASP A 21 -7.08 11.89 2.14
N LYS A 22 -7.03 12.52 3.34
CA LYS A 22 -6.84 13.97 3.49
C LYS A 22 -5.52 14.48 2.93
N VAL A 23 -4.45 13.66 3.00
CA VAL A 23 -3.14 14.01 2.43
C VAL A 23 -2.96 13.51 1.00
N GLY A 24 -4.01 12.94 0.41
CA GLY A 24 -4.04 12.55 -1.00
C GLY A 24 -3.52 11.13 -1.28
N ILE A 25 -3.39 10.27 -0.27
CA ILE A 25 -3.08 8.85 -0.47
C ILE A 25 -4.39 8.07 -0.41
N LYS A 26 -4.83 7.54 -1.55
CA LYS A 26 -6.18 6.97 -1.70
C LYS A 26 -6.14 5.58 -2.33
N LEU A 27 -7.19 4.81 -2.09
CA LEU A 27 -7.47 3.63 -2.91
C LEU A 27 -7.87 4.06 -4.31
N ILE A 28 -7.53 3.26 -5.32
CA ILE A 28 -8.11 3.38 -6.66
C ILE A 28 -9.63 3.15 -6.56
N GLU A 29 -10.43 3.96 -7.25
CA GLU A 29 -11.91 4.00 -7.11
C GLU A 29 -12.60 2.64 -7.25
N ASN A 30 -12.04 1.73 -8.07
CA ASN A 30 -12.62 0.42 -8.36
C ASN A 30 -12.08 -0.70 -7.45
N ILE A 31 -11.20 -0.39 -6.49
CA ILE A 31 -10.64 -1.36 -5.55
C ILE A 31 -11.46 -1.32 -4.26
N PRO A 32 -12.10 -2.42 -3.86
CA PRO A 32 -12.89 -2.45 -2.63
C PRO A 32 -11.97 -2.31 -1.42
N GLN A 33 -12.37 -1.50 -0.43
CA GLN A 33 -11.61 -1.32 0.81
C GLN A 33 -11.35 -2.65 1.55
N ASP A 34 -12.26 -3.61 1.42
CA ASP A 34 -12.15 -4.95 2.02
C ASP A 34 -10.90 -5.71 1.54
N ILE A 35 -10.28 -5.31 0.42
CA ILE A 35 -9.00 -5.87 -0.03
C ILE A 35 -7.91 -5.71 1.04
N LEU A 36 -7.92 -4.59 1.76
CA LEU A 36 -6.96 -4.28 2.83
C LEU A 36 -7.10 -5.22 4.03
N LEU A 37 -8.23 -5.93 4.13
CA LEU A 37 -8.57 -6.82 5.24
C LEU A 37 -8.50 -8.30 4.87
N GLN A 38 -8.03 -8.65 3.67
CA GLN A 38 -7.90 -10.05 3.23
C GLN A 38 -6.86 -10.80 4.08
N ASP A 39 -5.68 -10.21 4.28
CA ASP A 39 -4.55 -10.86 4.97
C ASP A 39 -4.20 -10.22 6.32
N ILE A 40 -4.71 -9.02 6.60
CA ILE A 40 -4.36 -8.23 7.79
C ILE A 40 -5.63 -7.77 8.49
N THR A 41 -5.76 -8.08 9.78
CA THR A 41 -6.90 -7.61 10.59
C THR A 41 -6.74 -6.15 11.00
N LYS A 42 -7.85 -5.47 11.30
CA LYS A 42 -7.84 -4.08 11.81
C LYS A 42 -6.92 -3.90 13.02
N ASP A 43 -6.99 -4.82 13.99
CA ASP A 43 -6.12 -4.80 15.18
C ASP A 43 -4.63 -4.74 14.83
N LYS A 44 -4.20 -5.38 13.74
CA LYS A 44 -2.80 -5.31 13.28
C LYS A 44 -2.44 -3.94 12.75
N TYR A 45 -3.30 -3.31 11.95
CA TYR A 45 -3.10 -1.92 11.54
C TYR A 45 -3.03 -0.99 12.76
N GLU A 46 -3.79 -1.25 13.82
CA GLU A 46 -3.79 -0.45 15.05
C GLU A 46 -2.56 -0.70 15.95
N GLU A 47 -1.94 -1.89 15.89
CA GLU A 47 -0.69 -2.20 16.61
C GLU A 47 0.51 -1.39 16.08
N LYS A 48 0.52 -1.07 14.78
CA LYS A 48 1.54 -0.25 14.10
C LYS A 48 0.90 0.71 13.08
N PRO A 49 0.27 1.80 13.53
CA PRO A 49 -0.48 2.67 12.63
C PRO A 49 0.36 3.30 11.55
N TYR A 50 -0.31 3.52 10.43
CA TYR A 50 0.18 4.02 9.16
C TYR A 50 1.19 3.12 8.48
N ILE A 51 2.17 2.54 9.17
CA ILE A 51 3.21 1.71 8.53
C ILE A 51 2.59 0.54 7.77
N LEU A 52 1.75 -0.26 8.44
CA LEU A 52 1.13 -1.41 7.78
C LEU A 52 0.14 -0.95 6.70
N LEU A 53 -0.62 0.12 6.95
CA LEU A 53 -1.59 0.61 5.98
C LEU A 53 -0.92 1.19 4.73
N LEU A 54 0.18 1.91 4.88
CA LEU A 54 0.98 2.45 3.77
C LEU A 54 1.62 1.33 2.96
N ILE A 55 2.09 0.26 3.61
CA ILE A 55 2.57 -0.93 2.90
C ILE A 55 1.42 -1.53 2.09
N SER A 56 0.27 -1.82 2.72
CA SER A 56 -0.89 -2.38 2.02
C SER A 56 -1.37 -1.50 0.86
N LEU A 57 -1.43 -0.17 1.04
CA LEU A 57 -1.83 0.75 -0.03
C LEU A 57 -0.81 0.82 -1.17
N GLY A 58 0.48 0.66 -0.87
CA GLY A 58 1.56 0.66 -1.85
C GLY A 58 1.75 -0.67 -2.58
N SER A 59 1.07 -1.73 -2.14
CA SER A 59 1.16 -3.07 -2.70
C SER A 59 0.25 -3.29 -3.91
N GLU A 60 0.46 -4.41 -4.57
CA GLU A 60 -0.42 -4.97 -5.59
C GLU A 60 -1.43 -5.94 -4.96
N THR A 61 -2.55 -6.14 -5.65
CA THR A 61 -3.55 -7.14 -5.31
C THR A 61 -3.97 -7.95 -6.53
N TYR A 62 -4.42 -9.17 -6.29
CA TYR A 62 -4.97 -10.04 -7.32
C TYR A 62 -6.42 -9.65 -7.61
N LEU A 63 -6.71 -9.46 -8.90
CA LEU A 63 -8.06 -9.24 -9.39
C LEU A 63 -8.76 -10.57 -9.67
N SER A 64 -10.09 -10.54 -9.67
CA SER A 64 -10.92 -11.73 -9.94
C SER A 64 -10.74 -12.32 -11.35
N ASP A 65 -10.23 -11.52 -12.29
CA ASP A 65 -9.93 -11.95 -13.66
C ASP A 65 -8.54 -12.62 -13.80
N GLY A 66 -7.80 -12.76 -12.70
CA GLY A 66 -6.45 -13.33 -12.67
C GLY A 66 -5.34 -12.33 -12.97
N GLY A 67 -5.68 -11.04 -13.16
CA GLY A 67 -4.71 -9.96 -13.27
C GLY A 67 -4.21 -9.45 -11.92
N PHE A 68 -3.28 -8.50 -11.98
CA PHE A 68 -2.81 -7.74 -10.84
C PHE A 68 -3.18 -6.28 -11.00
N SER A 69 -3.41 -5.59 -9.89
CA SER A 69 -3.60 -4.15 -9.87
C SER A 69 -2.96 -3.53 -8.64
N HIS A 70 -2.47 -2.30 -8.77
CA HIS A 70 -2.04 -1.53 -7.62
C HIS A 70 -3.25 -1.13 -6.76
N ILE A 71 -3.07 -1.09 -5.44
CA ILE A 71 -4.14 -0.68 -4.53
C ILE A 71 -4.28 0.85 -4.52
N SER A 72 -3.17 1.59 -4.67
CA SER A 72 -3.11 3.04 -4.77
C SER A 72 -2.22 3.47 -5.93
N ASN A 73 -2.44 4.67 -6.47
CA ASN A 73 -1.54 5.34 -7.42
C ASN A 73 -0.72 6.46 -6.78
N ASP A 74 -0.85 6.67 -5.48
CA ASP A 74 -0.22 7.78 -4.76
C ASP A 74 1.00 7.33 -3.95
N ILE A 75 1.15 6.01 -3.76
CA ILE A 75 2.24 5.38 -3.04
C ILE A 75 2.62 4.06 -3.70
N TRP A 76 3.88 3.67 -3.53
CA TRP A 76 4.38 2.38 -3.95
C TRP A 76 5.28 1.78 -2.89
N TYR A 77 4.99 0.54 -2.54
CA TYR A 77 5.83 -0.32 -1.72
C TYR A 77 6.55 -1.28 -2.66
N LEU A 78 7.82 -1.01 -2.91
CA LEU A 78 8.66 -1.84 -3.78
C LEU A 78 9.29 -2.97 -2.97
N ASP A 79 8.92 -4.21 -3.28
CA ASP A 79 9.62 -5.38 -2.77
C ASP A 79 11.02 -5.47 -3.40
N THR A 80 12.03 -5.77 -2.59
CA THR A 80 13.41 -5.94 -3.07
C THR A 80 13.60 -7.19 -3.94
N GLU A 81 12.69 -8.16 -3.85
CA GLU A 81 12.70 -9.38 -4.67
C GLU A 81 11.97 -9.19 -6.03
N CYS A 82 11.68 -7.96 -6.45
CA CYS A 82 10.90 -7.67 -7.67
C CYS A 82 11.63 -7.79 -9.02
N ILE A 83 12.92 -8.14 -9.02
CA ILE A 83 13.74 -8.28 -10.24
C ILE A 83 14.16 -9.74 -10.36
N GLU A 84 13.38 -10.52 -11.10
CA GLU A 84 13.56 -11.96 -11.28
C GLU A 84 13.68 -12.36 -12.75
N ASP A 85 13.10 -11.57 -13.67
CA ASP A 85 13.04 -11.90 -15.09
C ASP A 85 13.22 -10.67 -16.01
N HIS A 86 13.28 -10.94 -17.31
CA HIS A 86 13.29 -9.95 -18.36
C HIS A 86 12.01 -9.12 -18.33
N GLY A 87 12.17 -7.79 -18.24
CA GLY A 87 11.06 -6.83 -18.25
C GLY A 87 10.82 -6.15 -16.90
N ASP A 88 11.38 -6.67 -15.80
CA ASP A 88 11.15 -6.08 -14.46
C ASP A 88 11.66 -4.64 -14.34
N TYR A 89 12.83 -4.35 -14.91
CA TYR A 89 13.35 -2.98 -14.95
C TYR A 89 12.41 -2.04 -15.71
N ILE A 90 11.78 -2.51 -16.79
CA ILE A 90 10.83 -1.71 -17.57
C ILE A 90 9.58 -1.45 -16.72
N ARG A 91 9.00 -2.50 -16.12
CA ARG A 91 7.84 -2.39 -15.23
C ARG A 91 8.08 -1.45 -14.05
N ILE A 92 9.26 -1.52 -13.43
CA ILE A 92 9.67 -0.62 -12.34
C ILE A 92 9.70 0.84 -12.82
N ILE A 93 10.30 1.09 -13.99
CA ILE A 93 10.37 2.42 -14.57
C ILE A 93 8.98 2.95 -14.92
N GLU A 94 8.15 2.12 -15.57
CA GLU A 94 6.76 2.45 -15.89
C GLU A 94 5.97 2.81 -14.62
N ARG A 95 6.13 2.03 -13.54
CA ARG A 95 5.50 2.34 -12.26
C ARG A 95 5.97 3.66 -11.67
N ILE A 96 7.26 3.99 -11.79
CA ILE A 96 7.79 5.29 -11.37
C ILE A 96 7.13 6.41 -12.18
N CYS A 97 7.00 6.26 -13.52
CA CYS A 97 6.32 7.25 -14.39
C CYS A 97 4.89 7.52 -13.93
N GLU A 98 4.14 6.46 -13.62
CA GLU A 98 2.76 6.57 -13.13
C GLU A 98 2.69 7.39 -11.82
N LEU A 99 3.59 7.11 -10.87
CA LEU A 99 3.63 7.81 -9.58
C LEU A 99 3.98 9.30 -9.75
N VAL A 100 4.94 9.63 -10.63
CA VAL A 100 5.36 11.01 -10.88
C VAL A 100 4.44 11.75 -11.85
N LYS A 101 3.45 11.06 -12.42
CA LYS A 101 2.50 11.59 -13.42
C LYS A 101 3.22 12.29 -14.57
N THR A 102 4.35 11.72 -14.99
CA THR A 102 5.25 12.27 -16.01
C THR A 102 5.71 11.14 -16.92
N ASP A 103 5.75 11.41 -18.22
CA ASP A 103 6.28 10.48 -19.22
C ASP A 103 7.82 10.59 -19.29
N ILE A 104 8.51 9.45 -19.36
CA ILE A 104 9.93 9.42 -19.74
C ILE A 104 10.00 9.54 -21.26
N GLN A 105 10.51 10.68 -21.74
CA GLN A 105 10.81 10.94 -23.15
C GLN A 105 12.18 10.42 -23.56
#